data_AF-A0A918AVE8-F1
#
_entry.id   AF-A0A918AVE8-F1
#
_cell.length_a   1.000
_cell.length_b   1.000
_cell.length_c   1.000
_cell.angle_alpha   90.00
_cell.angle_beta   90.00
_cell.angle_gamma   90.00
#
_symmetry.space_group_name_H-M   'P 1'
#
loop_
_entity.id
_entity.type
_entity.pdbx_description
1 polymer ?
#
loop_
_entity_poly.entity_id
_entity_poly.type
_entity_poly.pdbx_seq_one_letter_code
_entity_poly.pdbx_strand_id
1 'polypeptide(L)'
;MVAEDSGFTAFVAGTAGRLLHVATLLTSEPALPPGANPHAQRLLTAAFGATYARWDRLRDEDPYVYARRELTVRFARAARRFRRGRGGPLSRLTPRERLAVVLRFHEGLYDEQVAALMGLTAERVRALCRHGVGTLRSAPDGTAA
;
A
#
# COMPACT_ATOMS: atom_id res chain seq x y z
N MET A 1 -7.99 23.04 -22.61
CA MET A 1 -7.28 22.04 -21.77
C MET A 1 -7.66 22.08 -20.29
N VAL A 2 -8.76 22.71 -19.86
CA VAL A 2 -9.10 22.85 -18.40
C VAL A 2 -10.11 21.80 -17.91
N ALA A 3 -10.70 20.99 -18.81
CA ALA A 3 -11.74 20.01 -18.47
C ALA A 3 -11.20 18.62 -18.07
N GLU A 4 -9.96 18.25 -18.44
CA GLU A 4 -9.39 16.93 -18.11
C GLU A 4 -8.84 16.87 -16.67
N ASP A 5 -8.43 18.01 -16.14
CA ASP A 5 -7.84 18.13 -14.80
C ASP A 5 -8.86 17.92 -13.67
N SER A 6 -10.16 18.19 -13.94
CA SER A 6 -11.23 18.04 -12.94
C SER A 6 -11.52 16.58 -12.60
N GLY A 7 -11.47 15.67 -13.58
CA GLY A 7 -11.71 14.25 -13.37
C GLY A 7 -10.62 13.60 -12.51
N PHE A 8 -9.35 13.88 -12.83
CA PHE A 8 -8.24 13.38 -12.02
C PHE A 8 -8.22 14.01 -10.63
N THR A 9 -8.49 15.32 -10.52
CA THR A 9 -8.58 16.00 -9.23
C THR A 9 -9.68 15.40 -8.35
N ALA A 10 -10.86 15.12 -8.90
CA ALA A 10 -11.94 14.44 -8.18
C ALA A 10 -11.55 13.03 -7.74
N PHE A 11 -10.87 12.27 -8.60
CA PHE A 11 -10.33 10.95 -8.26
C PHE A 11 -9.32 11.02 -7.11
N VAL A 12 -8.36 11.93 -7.17
CA VAL A 12 -7.37 12.14 -6.10
C VAL A 12 -8.07 12.56 -4.80
N ALA A 13 -9.00 13.52 -4.86
CA ALA A 13 -9.76 13.96 -3.70
C ALA A 13 -10.53 12.81 -3.03
N GLY A 14 -11.13 11.91 -3.83
CA GLY A 14 -11.88 10.75 -3.33
C GLY A 14 -11.01 9.59 -2.82
N THR A 15 -9.76 9.46 -3.27
CA THR A 15 -8.95 8.24 -3.02
C THR A 15 -7.66 8.49 -2.24
N ALA A 16 -7.16 9.72 -2.18
CA ALA A 16 -5.88 10.06 -1.56
C ALA A 16 -5.79 9.61 -0.10
N GLY A 17 -6.85 9.80 0.70
CA GLY A 17 -6.86 9.38 2.11
C GLY A 17 -6.66 7.87 2.27
N ARG A 18 -7.41 7.07 1.49
CA ARG A 18 -7.30 5.60 1.51
C ARG A 18 -5.93 5.13 1.04
N LEU A 19 -5.46 5.61 -0.12
CA LEU A 19 -4.19 5.19 -0.68
C LEU A 19 -2.98 5.68 0.15
N LEU A 20 -3.10 6.81 0.85
CA LEU A 20 -2.10 7.26 1.81
C LEU A 20 -2.05 6.33 3.02
N HIS A 21 -3.20 5.88 3.51
CA HIS A 21 -3.23 4.92 4.60
C HIS A 21 -2.57 3.59 4.20
N VAL A 22 -2.89 3.06 3.01
CA VAL A 22 -2.20 1.90 2.42
C VAL A 22 -0.70 2.12 2.38
N ALA A 23 -0.25 3.25 1.82
CA ALA A 23 1.16 3.57 1.71
C ALA A 23 1.84 3.62 3.10
N THR A 24 1.17 4.17 4.11
CA THR A 24 1.64 4.27 5.50
C THR A 24 1.84 2.90 6.14
N LEU A 25 0.89 1.99 5.94
CA LEU A 25 0.99 0.61 6.40
C LEU A 25 2.15 -0.12 5.70
N LEU A 26 2.30 0.06 4.39
CA LEU A 26 3.37 -0.56 3.61
C LEU A 26 4.77 -0.07 4.03
N THR A 27 4.96 1.25 4.15
CA THR A 27 6.23 1.84 4.62
C THR A 27 6.46 1.63 6.12
N SER A 28 5.39 1.25 6.84
CA SER A 28 5.37 1.05 8.28
C SER A 28 5.85 2.29 9.05
N GLU A 29 5.37 3.45 8.63
CA GLU A 29 5.54 4.73 9.32
C GLU A 29 4.36 4.98 10.28
N PRO A 30 4.53 5.84 11.31
CA PRO A 30 3.42 6.29 12.14
C PRO A 30 2.44 7.13 11.31
N ALA A 31 1.14 6.99 11.60
CA ALA A 31 0.09 7.79 10.98
C ALA A 31 -0.15 9.14 11.68
N LEU A 32 0.37 9.29 12.91
CA LEU A 32 0.22 10.48 13.74
C LEU A 32 1.59 10.93 14.28
N PRO A 33 1.82 12.25 14.41
CA PRO A 33 0.94 13.34 13.94
C PRO A 33 0.84 13.41 12.40
N PRO A 34 -0.11 14.18 11.83
CA PRO A 34 -0.21 14.34 10.37
C PRO A 34 1.14 14.71 9.74
N GLY A 35 1.53 14.01 8.68
CA GLY A 35 2.83 14.21 8.02
C GLY A 35 3.98 13.39 8.59
N ALA A 36 3.77 12.57 9.63
CA ALA A 36 4.79 11.67 10.19
C ALA A 36 5.16 10.46 9.29
N ASN A 37 4.67 10.45 8.05
CA ASN A 37 4.84 9.39 7.06
C ASN A 37 5.40 9.90 5.70
N PRO A 38 6.55 10.59 5.69
CA PRO A 38 7.10 11.22 4.49
C PRO A 38 7.45 10.20 3.39
N HIS A 39 7.78 8.94 3.71
CA HIS A 39 8.02 7.93 2.68
C HIS A 39 6.71 7.46 2.03
N ALA A 40 5.64 7.30 2.80
CA ALA A 40 4.31 6.97 2.32
C ALA A 40 3.78 8.05 1.37
N GLN A 41 3.92 9.32 1.75
CA GLN A 41 3.54 10.46 0.91
C GLN A 41 4.29 10.44 -0.43
N ARG A 42 5.63 10.30 -0.41
CA ARG A 42 6.42 10.22 -1.66
C ARG A 42 6.01 9.03 -2.54
N LEU A 43 5.74 7.89 -1.92
CA LEU A 43 5.29 6.69 -2.64
C LEU A 43 3.93 6.93 -3.32
N LEU A 44 2.99 7.56 -2.62
CA LEU A 44 1.67 7.91 -3.13
C LEU A 44 1.75 8.94 -4.25
N THR A 45 2.50 10.03 -4.06
CA THR A 45 2.70 11.05 -5.09
C THR A 45 3.27 10.43 -6.37
N ALA A 46 4.25 9.53 -6.25
CA ALA A 46 4.82 8.84 -7.41
C ALA A 46 3.83 7.87 -8.09
N ALA A 47 2.92 7.24 -7.33
CA ALA A 47 1.87 6.40 -7.89
C ALA A 47 0.83 7.25 -8.63
N PHE A 48 0.34 8.32 -8.02
CA PHE A 48 -0.59 9.26 -8.66
C PHE A 48 0.00 9.94 -9.89
N GLY A 49 1.28 10.32 -9.87
CA GLY A 49 1.93 10.86 -11.07
C GLY A 49 1.92 9.88 -12.25
N ALA A 50 2.05 8.58 -11.99
CA ALA A 50 1.96 7.56 -13.03
C ALA A 50 0.53 7.22 -13.44
N THR A 51 -0.44 7.31 -12.52
CA THR A 51 -1.87 7.26 -12.86
C THR A 51 -2.25 8.43 -13.75
N TYR A 52 -1.80 9.64 -13.41
CA TYR A 52 -2.04 10.86 -14.21
C TYR A 52 -1.46 10.75 -15.62
N ALA A 53 -0.22 10.28 -15.74
CA ALA A 53 0.43 10.08 -17.04
C ALA A 53 -0.29 9.07 -17.96
N ARG A 54 -1.24 8.30 -17.43
CA ARG A 54 -2.07 7.34 -18.17
C ARG A 54 -3.56 7.67 -18.12
N TRP A 55 -3.94 8.82 -17.56
CA TRP A 55 -5.32 9.15 -17.20
C TRP A 55 -6.30 8.97 -18.36
N ASP A 56 -5.95 9.41 -19.56
CA ASP A 56 -6.83 9.31 -20.73
C ASP A 56 -7.15 7.88 -21.14
N ARG A 57 -6.20 6.96 -20.94
CA ARG A 57 -6.39 5.53 -21.24
C ARG A 57 -7.11 4.79 -20.11
N LEU A 58 -7.09 5.31 -18.90
CA LEU A 58 -7.75 4.70 -17.74
C LEU A 58 -9.25 4.99 -17.70
N ARG A 59 -9.80 5.80 -18.62
CA ARG A 59 -11.25 6.04 -18.70
C ARG A 59 -12.05 4.76 -18.98
N ASP A 60 -11.42 3.76 -19.62
CA ASP A 60 -12.01 2.46 -19.92
C ASP A 60 -11.70 1.39 -18.86
N GLU A 61 -10.89 1.73 -17.85
CA GLU A 61 -10.48 0.83 -16.75
C GLU A 61 -10.86 1.44 -15.39
N ASP A 62 -10.65 0.72 -14.29
CA ASP A 62 -10.79 1.28 -12.94
C ASP A 62 -9.47 2.00 -12.54
N PRO A 63 -9.47 3.35 -12.41
CA PRO A 63 -8.25 4.09 -12.08
C PRO A 63 -7.73 3.79 -10.67
N TYR A 64 -8.60 3.37 -9.75
CA TYR A 64 -8.21 2.98 -8.40
C TYR A 64 -7.39 1.68 -8.42
N VAL A 65 -7.82 0.70 -9.22
CA VAL A 65 -7.08 -0.57 -9.40
C VAL A 65 -5.69 -0.29 -9.97
N TYR A 66 -5.59 0.59 -10.96
CA TYR A 66 -4.30 0.98 -11.53
C TYR A 66 -3.42 1.72 -10.51
N ALA A 67 -3.97 2.71 -9.79
CA ALA A 67 -3.23 3.46 -8.77
C ALA A 67 -2.70 2.55 -7.64
N ARG A 68 -3.53 1.61 -7.17
CA ARG A 68 -3.13 0.60 -6.18
C ARG A 68 -2.02 -0.30 -6.70
N ARG A 69 -2.12 -0.76 -7.96
CA ARG A 69 -1.07 -1.55 -8.61
C ARG A 69 0.24 -0.76 -8.68
N GLU A 70 0.19 0.49 -9.12
CA GLU A 70 1.37 1.37 -9.22
C GLU A 70 2.01 1.62 -7.85
N LEU A 71 1.22 1.79 -6.80
CA LEU A 71 1.66 1.91 -5.41
C LEU A 71 2.37 0.62 -4.94
N THR A 72 1.74 -0.53 -5.16
CA THR A 72 2.22 -1.87 -4.80
C THR A 72 3.56 -2.18 -5.48
N VAL A 73 3.64 -1.98 -6.79
CA VAL A 73 4.84 -2.24 -7.59
C VAL A 73 6.00 -1.35 -7.15
N ARG A 74 5.76 -0.06 -6.91
CA ARG A 74 6.80 0.87 -6.41
C ARG A 74 7.31 0.46 -5.04
N PHE A 75 6.41 0.11 -4.14
CA PHE A 75 6.80 -0.36 -2.82
C PHE A 75 7.65 -1.64 -2.92
N ALA A 76 7.23 -2.62 -3.72
CA ALA A 76 7.97 -3.86 -3.92
C ALA A 76 9.39 -3.60 -4.45
N ARG A 77 9.54 -2.69 -5.42
CA ARG A 77 10.86 -2.25 -5.95
C ARG A 77 11.70 -1.55 -4.89
N ALA A 78 11.07 -0.79 -4.00
CA ALA A 78 11.73 -0.07 -2.92
C ALA A 78 11.88 -0.91 -1.62
N ALA A 79 11.41 -2.16 -1.58
CA ALA A 79 11.28 -2.97 -0.37
C ALA A 79 12.58 -3.09 0.43
N ARG A 80 13.74 -3.08 -0.23
CA ARG A 80 15.06 -3.10 0.42
C ARG A 80 15.28 -1.92 1.38
N ARG A 81 14.68 -0.74 1.08
CA ARG A 81 14.74 0.49 1.90
C ARG A 81 13.78 0.49 3.09
N PHE A 82 12.83 -0.43 3.10
CA PHE A 82 11.80 -0.58 4.12
C PHE A 82 11.98 -1.87 4.93
N ARG A 83 13.15 -2.51 4.88
CA ARG A 83 13.40 -3.76 5.62
C ARG A 83 13.24 -3.63 7.13
N ARG A 84 13.57 -2.48 7.70
CA ARG A 84 13.29 -2.14 9.09
C ARG A 84 11.97 -1.37 9.15
N GLY A 85 11.12 -1.70 10.12
CA GLY A 85 9.96 -0.90 10.44
C GLY A 85 10.36 0.50 10.90
N ARG A 86 9.51 1.50 10.62
CA ARG A 86 9.76 2.91 10.91
C ARG A 86 8.85 3.43 12.02
N GLY A 87 8.55 2.60 13.02
CA GLY A 87 7.70 2.95 14.16
C GLY A 87 6.19 2.74 13.96
N GLY A 88 5.75 2.35 12.76
CA GLY A 88 4.35 2.01 12.50
C GLY A 88 3.92 0.63 13.04
N PRO A 89 2.62 0.32 13.01
CA PRO A 89 2.05 -0.90 13.58
C PRO A 89 2.55 -2.19 12.90
N LEU A 90 2.96 -2.11 11.63
CA LEU A 90 3.46 -3.26 10.87
C LEU A 90 5.00 -3.36 10.91
N SER A 91 5.66 -2.68 11.85
CA SER A 91 7.12 -2.54 11.88
C SER A 91 7.88 -3.84 12.04
N ARG A 92 7.23 -4.83 12.69
CA ARG A 92 7.76 -6.18 12.91
C ARG A 92 7.69 -7.08 11.68
N LEU A 93 6.85 -6.73 10.71
CA LEU A 93 6.66 -7.53 9.51
C LEU A 93 7.74 -7.23 8.47
N THR A 94 8.15 -8.26 7.74
CA THR A 94 8.96 -8.09 6.55
C THR A 94 8.18 -7.34 5.47
N PRO A 95 8.85 -6.66 4.52
CA PRO A 95 8.13 -5.94 3.44
C PRO A 95 7.15 -6.81 2.65
N ARG A 96 7.46 -8.11 2.45
CA ARG A 96 6.57 -9.03 1.73
C ARG A 96 5.34 -9.43 2.54
N GLU A 97 5.50 -9.66 3.84
CA GLU A 97 4.36 -9.89 4.75
C GLU A 97 3.47 -8.67 4.85
N ARG A 98 4.06 -7.46 4.96
CA ARG A 98 3.29 -6.22 4.95
C ARG A 98 2.45 -6.09 3.70
N LEU A 99 3.06 -6.33 2.53
CA LEU A 99 2.35 -6.24 1.27
C LEU A 99 1.19 -7.25 1.20
N ALA A 100 1.44 -8.50 1.57
CA ALA A 100 0.40 -9.54 1.58
C ALA A 100 -0.74 -9.20 2.55
N VAL A 101 -0.43 -8.82 3.79
CA VAL A 101 -1.41 -8.46 4.82
C VAL A 101 -2.22 -7.22 4.43
N VAL A 102 -1.57 -6.16 3.97
CA VAL A 102 -2.25 -4.91 3.58
C VAL A 102 -3.17 -5.15 2.39
N LEU A 103 -2.70 -5.84 1.34
CA LEU A 103 -3.56 -6.12 0.19
C LEU A 103 -4.72 -7.07 0.55
N ARG A 104 -4.48 -8.06 1.42
CA ARG A 104 -5.49 -9.07 1.76
C ARG A 104 -6.55 -8.57 2.74
N PHE A 105 -6.15 -7.83 3.77
CA PHE A 105 -7.02 -7.47 4.88
C PHE A 105 -7.45 -6.01 4.88
N HIS A 106 -6.60 -5.09 4.41
CA HIS A 106 -6.97 -3.67 4.33
C HIS A 106 -7.66 -3.35 2.99
N GLU A 107 -7.09 -3.81 1.88
CA GLU A 107 -7.67 -3.60 0.55
C GLU A 107 -8.73 -4.65 0.16
N GLY A 108 -8.84 -5.74 0.93
CA GLY A 108 -9.88 -6.76 0.74
C GLY A 108 -9.74 -7.63 -0.52
N LEU A 109 -8.55 -7.68 -1.14
CA LEU A 109 -8.32 -8.51 -2.32
C LEU A 109 -8.36 -10.00 -1.97
N TYR A 110 -8.83 -10.83 -2.89
CA TYR A 110 -8.70 -12.29 -2.79
C TYR A 110 -7.25 -12.74 -2.98
N ASP A 111 -6.90 -13.92 -2.46
CA ASP A 111 -5.52 -14.44 -2.46
C ASP A 111 -4.91 -14.48 -3.88
N GLU A 112 -5.72 -14.81 -4.89
CA GLU A 112 -5.34 -14.88 -6.30
C GLU A 112 -4.99 -13.51 -6.87
N GLN A 113 -5.75 -12.47 -6.50
CA GLN A 113 -5.50 -11.10 -6.93
C GLN A 113 -4.22 -10.55 -6.28
N VAL A 114 -4.03 -10.83 -4.98
CA VAL A 114 -2.79 -10.50 -4.27
C VAL A 114 -1.60 -11.22 -4.92
N ALA A 115 -1.75 -12.51 -5.22
CA ALA A 115 -0.73 -13.33 -5.86
C ALA A 115 -0.31 -12.76 -7.23
N ALA A 116 -1.30 -12.38 -8.05
CA ALA A 116 -1.05 -11.74 -9.35
C ALA A 116 -0.28 -10.41 -9.21
N LEU A 117 -0.63 -9.56 -8.23
CA LEU A 117 0.09 -8.31 -7.97
C LEU A 117 1.52 -8.54 -7.46
N MET A 118 1.74 -9.62 -6.70
CA MET A 118 3.03 -9.95 -6.10
C MET A 118 3.95 -10.78 -7.01
N GLY A 119 3.42 -11.38 -8.09
CA GLY A 119 4.14 -12.37 -8.89
C GLY A 119 4.42 -13.65 -8.10
N LEU A 120 3.47 -14.10 -7.27
CA LEU A 120 3.56 -15.28 -6.41
C LEU A 120 2.38 -16.23 -6.67
N THR A 121 2.38 -17.39 -6.01
CA THR A 121 1.22 -18.28 -5.95
C THR A 121 0.27 -17.88 -4.81
N ALA A 122 -1.03 -18.18 -4.93
CA ALA A 122 -2.01 -17.94 -3.87
C ALA A 122 -1.65 -18.66 -2.56
N GLU A 123 -1.07 -19.85 -2.64
CA GLU A 123 -0.56 -20.58 -1.47
C GLU A 123 0.56 -19.82 -0.77
N ARG A 124 1.50 -19.25 -1.53
CA ARG A 124 2.59 -18.46 -0.95
C ARG A 124 2.06 -17.18 -0.29
N VAL A 125 1.03 -16.55 -0.85
CA VAL A 125 0.34 -15.41 -0.23
C VAL A 125 -0.28 -15.82 1.09
N ARG A 126 -1.02 -16.93 1.16
CA ARG A 126 -1.60 -17.45 2.42
C ARG A 126 -0.52 -17.72 3.47
N ALA A 127 0.60 -18.29 3.08
CA ALA A 127 1.73 -18.52 3.98
C ALA A 127 2.30 -17.21 4.55
N LEU A 128 2.47 -16.17 3.71
CA LEU A 128 2.91 -14.84 4.14
C LEU A 128 1.90 -14.19 5.09
N CYS A 129 0.60 -14.23 4.77
CA CYS A 129 -0.45 -13.70 5.63
C CYS A 129 -0.47 -14.41 6.99
N ARG A 130 -0.41 -15.75 7.01
CA ARG A 130 -0.38 -16.54 8.25
C ARG A 130 0.84 -16.21 9.10
N HIS A 131 2.02 -16.15 8.50
CA HIS A 131 3.26 -15.80 9.20
C HIS A 131 3.22 -14.37 9.73
N GLY A 132 2.76 -13.41 8.92
CA GLY A 132 2.62 -12.01 9.33
C GLY A 132 1.63 -11.84 10.48
N VAL A 133 0.43 -12.41 10.38
CA VAL A 133 -0.56 -12.38 11.47
C VAL A 133 -0.02 -13.06 12.73
N GLY A 134 0.71 -14.17 12.60
CA GLY A 134 1.40 -14.81 13.72
C GLY A 134 2.39 -13.86 14.39
N THR A 135 3.23 -13.18 13.60
CA THR A 135 4.22 -12.21 14.11
C THR A 135 3.58 -11.02 14.83
N LEU A 136 2.42 -10.55 14.35
CA LEU A 136 1.66 -9.48 15.01
C LEU A 136 1.02 -9.94 16.32
N ARG A 137 0.53 -11.19 16.38
CA ARG A 137 -0.09 -11.77 17.59
C ARG A 137 0.93 -12.17 18.66
N SER A 138 2.12 -12.58 18.25
CA SER A 138 3.22 -12.91 19.18
C SER A 138 3.89 -11.65 19.77
N ALA A 139 3.27 -10.48 19.63
CA ALA A 139 3.66 -9.31 20.38
C ALA A 139 3.04 -9.39 21.78
N PRO A 140 3.83 -9.45 22.87
CA PRO A 140 3.28 -9.14 24.18
C PRO A 140 2.76 -7.70 24.15
N ASP A 141 1.67 -7.45 24.88
CA ASP A 141 1.12 -6.11 25.12
C ASP A 141 2.24 -5.20 25.64
N GLY A 142 2.81 -4.39 24.75
CA GLY A 142 3.76 -3.34 25.09
C GLY A 142 3.03 -2.13 25.64
N THR A 143 2.24 -2.32 26.71
CA THR A 143 1.77 -1.25 27.58
C THR A 143 2.52 -1.36 28.90
N ALA A 144 3.78 -0.94 28.87
CA ALA A 144 4.54 -0.62 30.05
C ALA A 144 5.46 0.56 29.74
N ALA A 145 4.90 1.77 29.90
CA ALA A 145 5.56 3.01 30.34
C ALA A 145 4.55 4.16 30.25
#